data_AF-A0A429A4V8-F1
#
_entry.id   AF-A0A429A4V8-F1
#
_cell.length_a   1.000
_cell.length_b   1.000
_cell.length_c   1.000
_cell.angle_alpha   90.00
_cell.angle_beta   90.00
_cell.angle_gamma   90.00
#
_symmetry.space_group_name_H-M   'P 1'
#
loop_
_entity.id
_entity.type
_entity.pdbx_description
1 polymer ?
#
loop_
_entity_poly.entity_id
_entity_poly.type
_entity_poly.pdbx_seq_one_letter_code
_entity_poly.pdbx_strand_id
1 'polypeptide(L)'
;MLAEHHQQTDILLAMTVEKRKILEIQPGRTWLIILDGQWAYEAPPNHHAVPLGKASIGLLPLVERPRDEVESEARAELGPTDPDLAGPVRFVISTGLSAWSDHWISHTLRWVRPEEAELFADLLHKIATAQTAASQRTQHAARKLLKEQGLWRPLPDRSKRDELRG
;
A
#
# COMPACT_ATOMS: atom_id res chain seq x y z
N MET A 1 0.51 -38.43 -49.73
CA MET A 1 1.02 -37.09 -50.09
C MET A 1 0.42 -36.09 -49.12
N LEU A 2 1.28 -35.53 -48.25
CA LEU A 2 1.20 -34.23 -47.57
C LEU A 2 -0.02 -34.03 -46.64
N ALA A 3 0.13 -34.38 -45.36
CA ALA A 3 0.60 -33.49 -44.28
C ALA A 3 -0.48 -32.44 -43.93
N GLU A 4 -1.28 -32.66 -42.88
CA GLU A 4 -0.90 -32.31 -41.51
C GLU A 4 -0.27 -30.92 -41.44
N HIS A 5 -0.98 -29.81 -41.67
CA HIS A 5 -0.40 -28.48 -41.38
C HIS A 5 -1.38 -27.29 -41.30
N HIS A 6 -2.68 -27.51 -41.04
CA HIS A 6 -3.65 -26.39 -40.94
C HIS A 6 -4.33 -26.24 -39.57
N GLN A 7 -3.91 -27.01 -38.57
CA GLN A 7 -4.58 -27.04 -37.26
C GLN A 7 -3.74 -26.46 -36.12
N GLN A 8 -2.56 -25.88 -36.40
CA GLN A 8 -1.50 -25.80 -35.39
C GLN A 8 -0.82 -24.44 -35.21
N THR A 9 -1.30 -23.35 -35.83
CA THR A 9 -0.55 -22.08 -35.82
C THR A 9 -1.26 -20.84 -35.27
N ASP A 10 -2.60 -20.81 -35.08
CA ASP A 10 -3.26 -19.51 -34.81
C ASP A 10 -4.17 -19.39 -33.57
N ILE A 11 -4.40 -20.44 -32.77
CA ILE A 11 -5.29 -20.34 -31.58
C ILE A 11 -4.68 -20.99 -30.33
N LEU A 12 -3.35 -21.06 -30.29
CA LEU A 12 -2.57 -21.30 -29.07
C LEU A 12 -1.50 -20.22 -28.96
N LEU A 13 -1.93 -18.95 -29.03
CA LEU A 13 -1.45 -17.97 -28.06
C LEU A 13 -1.80 -18.56 -26.69
N ALA A 14 -0.97 -19.49 -26.21
CA ALA A 14 -0.84 -19.77 -24.81
C ALA A 14 -0.48 -18.41 -24.21
N MET A 15 -1.50 -17.70 -23.75
CA MET A 15 -1.35 -16.50 -22.93
C MET A 15 -0.65 -16.98 -21.67
N THR A 16 0.67 -17.09 -21.75
CA THR A 16 1.53 -17.32 -20.61
C THR A 16 1.29 -16.16 -19.70
N VAL A 17 0.53 -16.42 -18.63
CA VAL A 17 0.30 -15.45 -17.56
C VAL A 17 1.68 -15.00 -17.10
N GLU A 18 2.03 -13.76 -17.44
CA GLU A 18 3.37 -13.25 -17.17
C GLU A 18 3.43 -12.86 -15.71
N LYS A 19 4.25 -13.59 -14.96
CA LYS A 19 4.43 -13.38 -13.54
C LYS A 19 5.87 -13.02 -13.24
N ARG A 20 6.08 -11.84 -12.66
CA ARG A 20 7.40 -11.37 -12.24
C ARG A 20 7.40 -10.96 -10.77
N LYS A 21 8.38 -11.47 -10.03
CA LYS A 21 8.63 -11.08 -8.65
C LYS A 21 9.41 -9.77 -8.65
N ILE A 22 8.88 -8.76 -7.96
CA ILE A 22 9.48 -7.42 -7.97
C ILE A 22 10.16 -7.12 -6.64
N LEU A 23 9.50 -7.45 -5.53
CA LEU A 23 9.99 -7.06 -4.22
C LEU A 23 9.62 -8.12 -3.19
N GLU A 24 10.61 -8.51 -2.40
CA GLU A 24 10.39 -9.42 -1.28
C GLU A 24 9.85 -8.62 -0.08
N ILE A 25 8.74 -9.09 0.48
CA ILE A 25 8.09 -8.46 1.64
C ILE A 25 8.59 -9.10 2.94
N GLN A 26 8.59 -10.43 2.97
CA GLN A 26 9.20 -11.23 4.03
C GLN A 26 10.18 -12.22 3.41
N PRO A 27 11.41 -12.33 3.92
CA PRO A 27 12.43 -13.24 3.40
C PRO A 27 11.92 -14.67 3.21
N GLY A 28 11.99 -15.17 1.98
CA GLY A 28 11.57 -16.49 1.55
C GLY A 28 10.06 -16.76 1.64
N ARG A 29 9.24 -15.77 2.01
CA ARG A 29 7.86 -16.01 2.45
C ARG A 29 6.80 -15.28 1.65
N THR A 30 6.99 -14.03 1.28
CA THR A 30 5.94 -13.24 0.63
C THR A 30 6.53 -12.22 -0.34
N TRP A 31 5.82 -11.98 -1.43
CA TRP A 31 6.31 -11.19 -2.56
C TRP A 31 5.25 -10.19 -3.04
N LEU A 32 5.70 -9.00 -3.39
CA LEU A 32 4.99 -8.08 -4.28
C LEU A 32 5.42 -8.43 -5.72
N ILE A 33 4.43 -8.72 -6.56
CA ILE A 33 4.64 -9.23 -7.91
C ILE A 33 3.85 -8.41 -8.93
N ILE A 34 4.24 -8.54 -10.20
CA ILE A 34 3.41 -8.17 -11.35
C ILE A 34 2.85 -9.46 -11.95
N LEU A 35 1.54 -9.50 -12.15
CA LEU A 35 0.79 -10.59 -12.77
C LEU A 35 -0.07 -9.99 -13.88
N ASP A 36 0.18 -10.36 -15.14
CA ASP A 36 -0.53 -9.84 -16.32
C ASP A 36 -0.62 -8.31 -16.34
N GLY A 37 0.52 -7.65 -16.05
CA GLY A 37 0.62 -6.19 -16.02
C GLY A 37 -0.06 -5.52 -14.82
N GLN A 38 -0.51 -6.28 -13.81
CA GLN A 38 -1.15 -5.76 -12.61
C GLN A 38 -0.37 -6.14 -11.35
N TRP A 39 -0.37 -5.25 -10.36
CA TRP A 39 0.22 -5.54 -9.06
C TRP A 39 -0.58 -6.59 -8.28
N ALA A 40 0.13 -7.58 -7.76
CA ALA A 40 -0.45 -8.64 -6.93
C ALA A 40 0.49 -9.00 -5.76
N TYR A 41 -0.08 -9.69 -4.77
CA TYR A 41 0.62 -10.25 -3.63
C TYR A 41 0.68 -11.78 -3.78
N GLU A 42 1.83 -12.36 -3.48
CA GLU A 42 2.04 -13.81 -3.45
C GLU A 42 2.58 -14.26 -2.08
N ALA A 43 1.99 -15.32 -1.52
CA ALA A 43 2.47 -15.99 -0.31
C ALA A 43 2.69 -17.51 -0.56
N PRO A 44 3.91 -17.94 -0.93
CA PRO A 44 4.24 -19.35 -1.04
C PRO A 44 3.99 -20.13 0.27
N PRO A 45 3.90 -21.47 0.21
CA PRO A 45 4.02 -22.32 -0.97
C PRO A 45 2.70 -22.62 -1.71
N ASN A 46 1.53 -22.23 -1.18
CA ASN A 46 0.23 -22.69 -1.71
C ASN A 46 -0.81 -21.58 -1.98
N HIS A 47 -0.47 -20.30 -1.85
CA HIS A 47 -1.43 -19.24 -2.17
C HIS A 47 -1.25 -18.76 -3.61
N HIS A 48 -2.36 -18.74 -4.35
CA HIS A 48 -2.44 -18.04 -5.63
C HIS A 48 -2.10 -16.57 -5.42
N ALA A 49 -1.47 -15.97 -6.44
CA ALA A 49 -1.33 -14.53 -6.48
C ALA A 49 -2.71 -13.87 -6.39
N VAL A 50 -2.86 -12.91 -5.49
CA VAL A 50 -4.12 -12.19 -5.29
C VAL A 50 -3.94 -10.70 -5.53
N PRO A 51 -4.96 -9.98 -6.02
CA PRO A 51 -4.92 -8.53 -6.10
C PRO A 51 -4.61 -7.90 -4.74
N LEU A 52 -3.84 -6.81 -4.70
CA LEU A 52 -3.39 -6.17 -3.46
C LEU A 52 -4.54 -5.88 -2.47
N GLY A 53 -5.71 -5.47 -2.99
CA GLY A 53 -6.91 -5.22 -2.21
C GLY A 53 -7.32 -6.37 -1.27
N LYS A 54 -7.02 -7.61 -1.64
CA LYS A 54 -7.34 -8.82 -0.85
C LYS A 54 -6.22 -9.23 0.12
N ALA A 55 -5.05 -8.60 0.03
CA ALA A 55 -3.84 -8.95 0.78
C ALA A 55 -3.27 -7.79 1.60
N SER A 56 -4.12 -6.84 1.99
CA SER A 56 -3.74 -5.61 2.69
C SER A 56 -2.81 -5.86 3.88
N ILE A 57 -3.14 -6.81 4.76
CA ILE A 57 -2.34 -7.15 5.94
C ILE A 57 -0.98 -7.76 5.56
N GLY A 58 -0.92 -8.56 4.49
CA GLY A 58 0.30 -9.24 4.06
C GLY A 58 1.40 -8.32 3.58
N LEU A 59 1.06 -7.07 3.21
CA LEU A 59 2.01 -6.06 2.75
C LEU A 59 2.58 -5.19 3.88
N LEU A 60 1.97 -5.20 5.07
CA LEU A 60 2.39 -4.37 6.20
C LEU A 60 3.86 -4.56 6.64
N PRO A 61 4.47 -5.76 6.55
CA PRO A 61 5.90 -5.91 6.85
C PRO A 61 6.82 -5.00 6.02
N LEU A 62 6.38 -4.52 4.84
CA LEU A 62 7.16 -3.56 4.06
C LEU A 62 7.46 -2.28 4.86
N VAL A 63 6.52 -1.78 5.67
CA VAL A 63 6.70 -0.51 6.40
C VAL A 63 7.72 -0.61 7.55
N GLU A 64 8.23 -1.80 7.83
CA GLU A 64 9.30 -2.01 8.80
C GLU A 64 10.68 -1.63 8.23
N ARG A 65 10.79 -1.54 6.89
CA ARG A 65 11.99 -1.12 6.16
C ARG A 65 11.93 0.37 5.81
N PRO A 66 13.07 1.05 5.57
CA PRO A 66 13.07 2.41 5.02
C PRO A 66 12.40 2.45 3.64
N ARG A 67 11.49 3.41 3.42
CA ARG A 67 10.74 3.53 2.16
C ARG A 67 11.65 3.68 0.94
N ASP A 68 12.70 4.50 1.04
CA ASP A 68 13.59 4.77 -0.10
C ASP A 68 14.36 3.52 -0.54
N GLU A 69 14.74 2.66 0.40
CA GLU A 69 15.36 1.36 0.10
C GLU A 69 14.37 0.45 -0.64
N VAL A 70 13.13 0.36 -0.13
CA VAL A 70 12.08 -0.46 -0.73
C VAL A 70 11.72 0.02 -2.15
N GLU A 71 11.54 1.33 -2.33
CA GLU A 71 11.25 1.88 -3.65
C GLU A 71 12.42 1.74 -4.61
N SER A 72 13.66 1.86 -4.14
CA SER A 72 14.85 1.66 -4.97
C SER A 72 14.98 0.20 -5.43
N GLU A 73 14.78 -0.76 -4.52
CA GLU A 73 14.81 -2.19 -4.85
C GLU A 73 13.74 -2.54 -5.87
N ALA A 74 12.50 -2.11 -5.63
CA ALA A 74 11.40 -2.36 -6.56
C ALA A 74 11.68 -1.73 -7.94
N ARG A 75 12.13 -0.47 -8.00
CA ARG A 75 12.44 0.21 -9.27
C ARG A 75 13.55 -0.46 -10.07
N ALA A 76 14.51 -1.12 -9.42
CA ALA A 76 15.57 -1.85 -10.12
C ALA A 76 15.03 -3.04 -10.94
N GLU A 77 13.90 -3.60 -10.53
CA GLU A 77 13.25 -4.75 -11.17
C GLU A 77 12.13 -4.35 -12.15
N LEU A 78 11.73 -3.07 -12.16
CA LEU A 78 10.66 -2.58 -13.03
C LEU A 78 11.15 -2.34 -14.46
N GLY A 79 10.42 -2.89 -15.43
CA GLY A 79 10.57 -2.63 -16.85
C GLY A 79 9.80 -1.39 -17.32
N PRO A 80 10.08 -0.87 -18.53
CA PRO A 80 9.44 0.34 -19.07
C PRO A 80 7.92 0.25 -19.23
N THR A 81 7.37 -0.96 -19.35
CA THR A 81 5.95 -1.22 -19.57
C THR A 81 5.20 -1.56 -18.28
N ASP A 82 5.90 -1.60 -17.15
CA ASP A 82 5.31 -2.02 -15.89
C ASP A 82 4.46 -0.92 -15.26
N PRO A 83 3.41 -1.31 -14.49
CA PRO A 83 2.62 -0.35 -13.74
C PRO A 83 3.49 0.40 -12.72
N ASP A 84 3.22 1.68 -12.56
CA ASP A 84 3.91 2.54 -11.60
C ASP A 84 3.77 2.01 -10.15
N LEU A 85 4.84 2.21 -9.37
CA LEU A 85 4.96 1.78 -7.98
C LEU A 85 4.13 2.65 -7.01
N ALA A 86 3.69 3.85 -7.42
CA ALA A 86 2.90 4.73 -6.56
C ALA A 86 1.59 4.07 -6.09
N GLY A 87 0.98 3.21 -6.91
CA GLY A 87 -0.24 2.46 -6.55
C GLY A 87 -0.03 1.57 -5.32
N PRO A 88 0.88 0.58 -5.39
CA PRO A 88 1.25 -0.25 -4.24
C PRO A 88 1.66 0.54 -3.01
N VAL A 89 2.49 1.58 -3.16
CA VAL A 89 2.97 2.39 -2.03
C VAL A 89 1.81 3.09 -1.33
N ARG A 90 0.91 3.74 -2.08
CA ARG A 90 -0.29 4.37 -1.51
C ARG A 90 -1.20 3.35 -0.82
N PHE A 91 -1.31 2.16 -1.39
CA PHE A 91 -2.11 1.08 -0.80
C PHE A 91 -1.54 0.58 0.54
N VAL A 92 -0.22 0.40 0.62
CA VAL A 92 0.49 0.04 1.86
C VAL A 92 0.31 1.12 2.91
N ILE A 93 0.48 2.39 2.54
CA ILE A 93 0.30 3.52 3.45
C ILE A 93 -1.14 3.58 3.97
N SER A 94 -2.13 3.53 3.07
CA SER A 94 -3.55 3.55 3.46
C SER A 94 -3.91 2.40 4.41
N THR A 95 -3.37 1.21 4.16
CA THR A 95 -3.60 0.03 5.00
C THR A 95 -2.96 0.22 6.38
N GLY A 96 -1.70 0.64 6.43
CA GLY A 96 -0.96 0.78 7.67
C GLY A 96 -1.47 1.91 8.57
N LEU A 97 -1.89 3.05 8.00
CA LEU A 97 -2.54 4.12 8.76
C LEU A 97 -3.92 3.72 9.29
N SER A 98 -4.59 2.76 8.64
CA SER A 98 -5.89 2.22 9.07
C SER A 98 -5.75 0.99 9.98
N ALA A 99 -4.52 0.60 10.35
CA ALA A 99 -4.28 -0.60 11.12
C ALA A 99 -4.78 -0.48 12.57
N TRP A 100 -5.04 -1.63 13.19
CA TRP A 100 -5.55 -1.74 14.56
C TRP A 100 -4.46 -1.70 15.63
N SER A 101 -3.18 -1.55 15.25
CA SER A 101 -2.03 -1.57 16.17
C SER A 101 -1.13 -0.36 15.95
N ASP A 102 -0.68 0.24 17.06
CA ASP A 102 0.30 1.35 17.04
C ASP A 102 1.61 0.96 16.32
N HIS A 103 2.00 -0.32 16.37
CA HIS A 103 3.17 -0.83 15.66
C HIS A 103 3.09 -0.46 14.17
N TRP A 104 2.02 -0.88 13.50
CA TRP A 104 1.83 -0.63 12.07
C TRP A 104 1.61 0.85 11.77
N ILE A 105 0.81 1.56 12.58
CA ILE A 105 0.54 2.98 12.37
C ILE A 105 1.84 3.80 12.45
N SER A 106 2.64 3.57 13.50
CA SER A 106 3.86 4.35 13.74
C SER A 106 4.94 4.10 12.68
N HIS A 107 5.08 2.87 12.19
CA HIS A 107 5.96 2.55 11.08
C HIS A 107 5.48 3.19 9.77
N THR A 108 4.18 3.10 9.50
CA THR A 108 3.59 3.65 8.28
C THR A 108 3.66 5.18 8.25
N LEU A 109 3.52 5.86 9.40
CA LEU A 109 3.70 7.31 9.46
C LEU A 109 5.08 7.77 8.99
N ARG A 110 6.14 6.96 9.18
CA ARG A 110 7.49 7.27 8.70
C ARG A 110 7.61 7.16 7.18
N TRP A 111 6.69 6.43 6.55
CA TRP A 111 6.62 6.29 5.10
C TRP A 111 5.88 7.43 4.42
N VAL A 112 5.00 8.15 5.12
CA VAL A 112 4.26 9.28 4.54
C VAL A 112 5.22 10.44 4.31
N ARG A 113 5.47 10.79 3.04
CA ARG A 113 6.23 12.01 2.74
C ARG A 113 5.35 13.24 2.93
N PRO A 114 5.92 14.42 3.27
CA PRO A 114 5.14 15.63 3.50
C PRO A 114 4.18 15.97 2.35
N GLU A 115 4.65 15.87 1.11
CA GLU A 115 3.88 16.14 -0.12
C GLU A 115 2.72 15.17 -0.38
N GLU A 116 2.70 14.01 0.28
CA GLU A 116 1.60 13.03 0.18
C GLU A 116 0.61 13.13 1.34
N ALA A 117 0.89 13.95 2.35
CA ALA A 117 0.05 14.05 3.54
C ALA A 117 -1.40 14.43 3.20
N GLU A 118 -1.62 15.21 2.15
CA GLU A 118 -2.96 15.58 1.67
C GLU A 118 -3.78 14.34 1.25
N LEU A 119 -3.14 13.35 0.60
CA LEU A 119 -3.80 12.12 0.15
C LEU A 119 -4.33 11.28 1.32
N PHE A 120 -3.75 11.46 2.51
CA PHE A 120 -4.08 10.68 3.71
C PHE A 120 -4.63 11.55 4.84
N ALA A 121 -5.02 12.80 4.57
CA ALA A 121 -5.36 13.79 5.58
C ALA A 121 -6.43 13.29 6.57
N ASP A 122 -7.47 12.62 6.07
CA ASP A 122 -8.55 12.07 6.92
C ASP A 122 -8.06 10.98 7.88
N LEU A 123 -7.18 10.09 7.43
CA LEU A 123 -6.59 9.05 8.26
C LEU A 123 -5.63 9.66 9.30
N LEU A 124 -4.80 10.60 8.86
CA LEU A 124 -3.89 11.34 9.74
C LEU A 124 -4.64 12.12 10.82
N HIS A 125 -5.79 12.73 10.47
CA HIS A 125 -6.65 13.42 11.44
C HIS A 125 -7.23 12.44 12.45
N LYS A 126 -7.78 11.31 12.01
CA LYS A 126 -8.30 10.25 12.90
C LYS A 126 -7.24 9.74 13.88
N ILE A 127 -6.01 9.54 13.39
CA ILE A 127 -4.87 9.19 14.24
C ILE A 127 -4.60 10.33 15.23
N ALA A 128 -4.46 11.57 14.76
CA ALA A 128 -4.06 12.73 15.57
C ALA A 128 -5.09 13.18 16.64
N THR A 129 -6.38 12.84 16.50
CA THR A 129 -7.46 13.33 17.38
C THR A 129 -8.11 12.26 18.26
N ALA A 130 -7.58 11.03 18.25
CA ALA A 130 -8.05 9.87 19.02
C ALA A 130 -9.43 9.31 18.62
N GLN A 131 -9.37 8.38 17.65
CA GLN A 131 -10.30 7.26 17.40
C GLN A 131 -9.52 6.07 16.80
N THR A 132 -8.34 5.74 17.34
CA THR A 132 -7.47 4.65 16.83
C THR A 132 -6.67 3.99 17.95
N ALA A 133 -5.92 2.93 17.63
CA ALA A 133 -4.97 2.28 18.54
C ALA A 133 -3.65 3.04 18.74
N ALA A 134 -3.49 4.22 18.14
CA ALA A 134 -2.22 4.96 18.14
C ALA A 134 -1.84 5.49 19.53
N SER A 135 -0.57 5.34 19.90
CA SER A 135 0.01 5.92 21.12
C SER A 135 0.11 7.44 21.03
N GLN A 136 0.22 8.13 22.16
CA GLN A 136 0.34 9.60 22.18
C GLN A 136 1.49 10.13 21.30
N ARG A 137 2.61 9.40 21.25
CA ARG A 137 3.75 9.73 20.38
C ARG A 137 3.34 9.70 18.90
N THR A 138 2.67 8.63 18.48
CA THR A 138 2.16 8.44 17.12
C THR A 138 1.12 9.51 16.75
N GLN A 139 0.19 9.81 17.67
CA GLN A 139 -0.79 10.88 17.50
C GLN A 139 -0.12 12.25 17.32
N HIS A 140 0.92 12.54 18.12
CA HIS A 140 1.69 13.77 17.99
C HIS A 140 2.43 13.86 16.65
N ALA A 141 3.02 12.75 16.18
CA ALA A 141 3.69 12.69 14.89
C ALA A 141 2.72 12.97 13.74
N ALA A 142 1.54 12.34 13.72
CA ALA A 142 0.49 12.60 12.73
C ALA A 142 0.02 14.07 12.76
N ARG A 143 -0.18 14.63 13.97
CA ARG A 143 -0.55 16.05 14.13
C ARG A 143 0.53 16.98 13.61
N LYS A 144 1.80 16.68 13.89
CA LYS A 144 2.95 17.48 13.44
C LYS A 144 2.99 17.51 11.91
N LEU A 145 2.87 16.35 11.27
CA LEU A 145 2.83 16.24 9.81
C LEU A 145 1.69 17.08 9.21
N LEU A 146 0.47 16.98 9.76
CA LEU A 146 -0.66 17.80 9.31
C LEU A 146 -0.43 19.30 9.48
N LYS A 147 0.22 19.73 10.58
CA LYS A 147 0.52 21.15 10.82
C LYS A 147 1.56 21.68 9.85
N GLU A 148 2.63 20.93 9.62
CA GLU A 148 3.72 21.31 8.71
C GLU A 148 3.21 21.49 7.28
N GLN A 149 2.16 20.76 6.89
CA GLN A 149 1.52 20.88 5.58
C GLN A 149 0.33 21.87 5.54
N GLY A 150 0.04 22.57 6.64
CA GLY A 150 -1.12 23.48 6.70
C GLY A 150 -2.48 22.78 6.63
N LEU A 151 -2.52 21.46 6.79
CA LEU A 151 -3.71 20.61 6.71
C LEU A 151 -4.41 20.44 8.07
N TRP A 152 -3.78 20.94 9.15
CA TRP A 152 -4.38 20.87 10.48
C TRP A 152 -5.58 21.81 10.60
N ARG A 153 -6.78 21.22 10.65
CA ARG A 153 -8.00 21.91 11.05
C ARG A 153 -8.40 21.37 12.43
N PRO A 154 -8.47 22.21 13.48
CA PRO A 154 -9.01 21.76 14.75
C PRO A 154 -10.45 21.30 14.52
N LEU A 155 -10.79 20.08 14.98
CA LEU A 155 -12.17 19.59 14.93
C LEU A 155 -13.07 20.61 15.65
N PRO A 156 -14.28 20.88 15.12
CA PRO A 156 -15.22 21.76 15.80
C PRO A 156 -15.49 21.20 17.19
N ASP A 157 -15.32 22.07 18.19
CA ASP A 157 -15.55 21.79 19.60
C ASP A 157 -16.91 21.11 19.79
N ARG A 158 -16.94 19.95 20.45
CA ARG A 158 -18.19 19.22 20.73
C ARG A 158 -19.17 20.08 21.52
N SER A 159 -18.66 21.06 22.27
CA SER A 159 -19.43 22.05 23.03
C SER A 159 -20.35 22.92 22.16
N LYS A 160 -20.09 23.06 20.85
CA LYS A 160 -20.94 23.83 19.93
C LYS A 160 -22.08 23.03 19.28
N ARG A 161 -22.16 21.70 19.49
CA ARG A 161 -23.26 20.89 18.94
C ARG A 161 -24.55 20.96 19.78
N ASP A 162 -24.42 21.25 21.07
CA ASP A 162 -25.59 21.34 21.96
C ASP A 162 -26.28 22.71 21.89
N GLU A 163 -25.59 23.77 21.43
CA GLU A 163 -26.18 25.10 21.21
C GLU A 163 -27.05 25.20 19.94
N LEU A 164 -26.90 24.28 18.98
CA LEU A 164 -27.69 24.26 17.74
C LEU A 164 -28.92 23.34 17.82
N ARG A 165 -29.18 22.76 19.00
CA ARG A 165 -30.38 21.95 19.29
C ARG A 165 -31.24 22.51 20.44
N GLY A 166 -30.89 23.70 20.94
CA GLY A 166 -31.68 24.46 21.93
C GLY A 166 -32.73 25.33 21.27
#